data_AF-A0A1C7NIU8-F1
#
_entry.id   AF-A0A1C7NIU8-F1
#
_cell.length_a   1.000
_cell.length_b   1.000
_cell.length_c   1.000
_cell.angle_alpha   90.00
_cell.angle_beta   90.00
_cell.angle_gamma   90.00
#
_symmetry.space_group_name_H-M   'P 1'
#
loop_
_entity.id
_entity.type
_entity.pdbx_description
1 polymer ?
#
loop_
_entity_poly.entity_id
_entity_poly.type
_entity_poly.pdbx_seq_one_letter_code
_entity_poly.pdbx_strand_id
1 'polypeptide(L)'
;MSVIFSRDLPQSSLKSDDGQSLLCLDKFEILPRTLYDEIGQQDRDFYDPQARSQQEESQNAADWKHVVYRLQVENTSLINSLHETNLNLMQSRREKEELENFIQRQTETTDEIVSRLKLTVKNLLKQNRENEALLAQQKLQSLDLIFQKKYLVLENQALKERSQLDDPIPPLKKWRACVYAIIALQRFLSFSNSN
;
A
#
# COMPACT_ATOMS: atom_id res chain seq x y z
N MET A 1 17.66 14.10 10.02
CA MET A 1 17.17 13.31 8.86
C MET A 1 18.10 13.60 7.70
N SER A 2 18.80 12.57 7.23
CA SER A 2 19.78 12.63 6.15
C SER A 2 19.05 12.72 4.81
N VAL A 3 19.35 13.74 4.01
CA VAL A 3 18.83 13.89 2.64
C VAL A 3 19.82 13.16 1.73
N ILE A 4 19.47 11.94 1.31
CA ILE A 4 20.25 11.16 0.36
C ILE A 4 19.95 11.72 -1.03
N PHE A 5 20.90 12.46 -1.60
CA PHE A 5 20.87 12.83 -3.01
C PHE A 5 21.28 11.61 -3.84
N SER A 6 20.29 10.86 -4.34
CA SER A 6 20.52 9.84 -5.37
C SER A 6 20.86 10.56 -6.68
N ARG A 7 22.14 10.52 -7.04
CA ARG A 7 22.71 11.16 -8.21
C ARG A 7 22.62 10.23 -9.43
N ASP A 8 21.40 9.80 -9.78
CA ASP A 8 21.16 8.99 -10.97
C ASP A 8 20.36 9.82 -11.99
N LEU A 9 21.09 10.65 -12.74
CA LEU A 9 20.63 11.17 -14.02
C LEU A 9 20.81 10.08 -15.07
N PRO A 10 19.86 9.87 -16.01
CA PRO A 10 20.11 9.03 -17.17
C PRO A 10 21.20 9.71 -18.00
N GLN A 11 22.40 9.14 -17.98
CA GLN A 11 23.48 9.54 -18.87
C GLN A 11 23.05 9.23 -20.30
N SER A 12 22.95 10.28 -21.11
CA SER A 12 22.79 10.16 -22.56
C SER A 12 23.91 9.30 -23.12
N SER A 13 23.58 8.23 -23.86
CA SER A 13 24.52 7.48 -24.70
C SER A 13 24.96 8.33 -25.90
N LEU A 14 25.75 9.36 -25.66
CA LEU A 14 26.70 9.86 -26.64
C LEU A 14 28.01 9.17 -26.33
N LYS A 15 28.14 7.94 -26.84
CA LYS A 15 29.45 7.32 -26.99
C LYS A 15 30.24 8.18 -27.97
N SER A 16 31.11 9.01 -27.44
CA SER A 16 32.40 9.30 -28.05
C SER A 16 33.13 7.97 -28.17
N ASP A 17 33.01 7.35 -29.35
CA ASP A 17 33.93 6.30 -29.78
C ASP A 17 34.74 6.90 -30.93
N ASP A 18 36.02 7.07 -30.64
CA ASP A 18 37.02 7.66 -31.52
C ASP A 18 37.15 6.80 -32.78
N GLY A 19 36.68 7.32 -33.93
CA GLY A 19 36.81 6.61 -35.20
C GLY A 19 35.95 7.14 -36.37
N GLN A 20 35.08 8.12 -36.15
CA GLN A 20 34.12 8.57 -37.18
C GLN A 20 34.32 10.01 -37.69
N SER A 21 35.49 10.61 -37.49
CA SER A 21 35.79 11.93 -38.10
C SER A 21 36.01 11.85 -39.62
N LEU A 22 36.05 10.64 -40.21
CA LEU A 22 36.16 10.44 -41.66
C LEU A 22 34.80 10.33 -42.38
N LEU A 23 33.68 10.17 -41.66
CA LEU A 23 32.35 9.95 -42.26
C LEU A 23 31.69 11.21 -42.82
N CYS A 24 32.33 12.38 -42.74
CA CYS A 24 31.80 13.59 -43.35
C CYS A 24 32.14 13.69 -44.84
N LEU A 25 33.29 13.14 -45.27
CA LEU A 25 33.78 13.25 -46.64
C LEU A 25 33.17 12.19 -47.57
N ASP A 26 32.87 10.99 -47.06
CA ASP A 26 32.23 9.90 -47.82
C ASP A 26 30.77 10.18 -48.21
N LYS A 27 30.17 11.27 -47.71
CA LYS A 27 28.80 11.68 -48.08
C LYS A 27 28.73 12.49 -49.37
N PHE A 28 29.87 12.86 -49.94
CA PHE A 28 29.94 13.64 -51.16
C PHE A 28 30.39 12.74 -52.31
N GLU A 29 29.53 12.49 -53.30
CA GLU A 29 29.92 11.81 -54.55
C GLU A 29 30.98 12.61 -55.33
N ILE A 30 31.04 13.93 -55.12
CA ILE A 30 32.03 14.85 -55.67
C ILE A 30 32.62 15.64 -54.51
N LEU A 31 33.93 15.50 -54.26
CA LEU A 31 34.61 16.25 -53.21
C LEU A 31 34.42 17.77 -53.44
N PRO A 32 34.02 18.53 -52.40
CA PRO A 32 33.96 19.98 -52.51
C PRO A 32 35.35 20.52 -52.85
N ARG A 33 35.42 21.33 -53.92
CA ARG A 33 36.68 21.95 -54.36
C ARG A 33 37.20 22.87 -53.27
N THR A 34 38.50 22.81 -53.07
CA THR A 34 39.21 23.73 -52.19
C THR A 34 39.65 24.95 -52.99
N LEU A 35 39.89 26.07 -52.30
CA LEU A 35 40.47 27.29 -52.91
C LEU A 35 41.80 27.01 -53.62
N TYR A 36 42.49 25.92 -53.28
CA TYR A 36 43.74 25.50 -53.93
C TYR A 36 43.51 24.81 -55.28
N ASP A 37 42.34 24.20 -55.49
CA ASP A 37 41.96 23.57 -56.77
C ASP A 37 41.58 24.62 -57.83
N GLU A 38 41.11 25.79 -57.39
CA GLU A 38 40.70 26.91 -58.25
C GLU A 38 41.90 27.65 -58.86
N ILE A 39 43.02 27.73 -58.14
CA ILE A 39 44.24 28.44 -58.57
C ILE A 39 44.87 27.79 -59.82
N GLY A 40 44.69 26.47 -60.01
CA GLY A 40 45.21 25.74 -61.16
C GLY A 40 44.27 25.68 -62.39
N GLN A 41 43.01 26.12 -62.26
CA GLN A 41 42.01 26.00 -63.34
C GLN A 41 41.75 27.31 -64.11
N GLN A 42 42.20 28.45 -63.60
CA GLN A 42 42.05 29.75 -64.27
C GLN A 42 42.56 29.77 -65.72
N ASP A 43 43.57 28.97 -66.05
CA ASP A 43 44.15 28.92 -67.40
C ASP A 43 43.27 28.17 -68.43
N ARG A 44 42.35 27.30 -68.00
CA ARG A 44 41.42 26.59 -68.92
C ARG A 44 40.09 27.31 -69.13
N ASP A 45 39.69 28.17 -68.22
CA ASP A 45 38.34 28.78 -68.20
C ASP A 45 38.21 29.97 -69.15
N PHE A 46 39.32 30.39 -69.77
CA PHE A 46 39.37 31.51 -70.70
C PHE A 46 38.80 31.20 -72.10
N TYR A 47 38.63 29.92 -72.49
CA TYR A 47 38.30 29.56 -73.87
C TYR A 47 36.85 29.16 -74.13
N ASP A 48 36.01 28.90 -73.11
CA ASP A 48 34.57 28.71 -73.33
C ASP A 48 33.73 28.95 -72.05
N PRO A 49 33.43 30.23 -71.71
CA PRO A 49 32.73 30.59 -70.47
C PRO A 49 31.23 30.27 -70.48
N GLN A 50 30.61 30.12 -71.66
CA GLN A 50 29.15 30.01 -71.80
C GLN A 50 28.64 28.56 -71.67
N ALA A 51 29.45 27.57 -72.08
CA ALA A 51 29.07 26.16 -71.96
C ALA A 51 29.11 25.65 -70.51
N ARG A 52 30.06 26.13 -69.69
CA ARG A 52 30.18 25.72 -68.27
C ARG A 52 29.14 26.35 -67.36
N SER A 53 28.83 27.63 -67.54
CA SER A 53 27.88 28.35 -66.68
C SER A 53 26.44 27.83 -66.82
N GLN A 54 25.99 27.44 -68.02
CA GLN A 54 24.66 26.82 -68.20
C GLN A 54 24.58 25.39 -67.66
N GLN A 55 25.66 24.61 -67.74
CA GLN A 55 25.73 23.28 -67.12
C GLN A 55 25.77 23.39 -65.58
N GLU A 56 26.56 24.30 -65.01
CA GLU A 56 26.65 24.51 -63.56
C GLU A 56 25.36 25.09 -62.97
N GLU A 57 24.65 26.01 -63.66
CA GLU A 57 23.34 26.48 -63.22
C GLU A 57 22.28 25.37 -63.24
N SER A 58 22.28 24.53 -64.29
CA SER A 58 21.36 23.39 -64.40
C SER A 58 21.65 22.30 -63.35
N GLN A 59 22.93 22.04 -63.07
CA GLN A 59 23.38 21.11 -62.04
C GLN A 59 23.00 21.62 -60.64
N ASN A 60 23.30 22.89 -60.33
CA ASN A 60 22.93 23.51 -59.07
C ASN A 60 21.41 23.51 -58.84
N ALA A 61 20.60 23.80 -59.87
CA ALA A 61 19.15 23.75 -59.76
C ALA A 61 18.62 22.32 -59.45
N ALA A 62 19.26 21.29 -60.03
CA ALA A 62 18.96 19.90 -59.73
C ALA A 62 19.35 19.53 -58.29
N ASP A 63 20.50 19.99 -57.82
CA ASP A 63 20.99 19.76 -56.44
C ASP A 63 20.09 20.43 -55.41
N TRP A 64 19.67 21.68 -55.65
CA TRP A 64 18.70 22.36 -54.80
C TRP A 64 17.36 21.64 -54.75
N LYS A 65 16.86 21.16 -55.89
CA LYS A 65 15.63 20.38 -55.94
C LYS A 65 15.75 19.08 -55.15
N HIS A 66 16.90 18.41 -55.21
CA HIS A 66 17.17 17.21 -54.43
C HIS A 66 17.20 17.50 -52.93
N VAL A 67 17.89 18.57 -52.51
CA VAL A 67 17.94 18.98 -51.10
C VAL A 67 16.55 19.33 -50.58
N VAL A 68 15.77 20.11 -51.31
CA VAL A 68 14.39 20.46 -50.94
C VAL A 68 13.54 19.22 -50.82
N TYR A 69 13.64 18.28 -51.76
CA TYR A 69 12.91 17.01 -51.69
C TYR A 69 13.27 16.19 -50.45
N ARG A 70 14.57 16.05 -50.12
CA ARG A 70 15.00 15.34 -48.90
C ARG A 70 14.45 16.00 -47.64
N LEU A 71 14.54 17.33 -47.55
CA LEU A 71 14.00 18.09 -46.42
C LEU A 71 12.48 17.95 -46.31
N GLN A 72 11.75 17.88 -47.43
CA GLN A 72 10.31 17.62 -47.42
C GLN A 72 10.00 16.22 -46.89
N VAL A 73 10.71 15.19 -47.36
CA VAL A 73 10.55 13.82 -46.88
C VAL A 73 10.86 13.74 -45.39
N GLU A 74 11.96 14.32 -44.94
CA GLU A 74 12.35 14.33 -43.53
C GLU A 74 11.32 15.06 -42.66
N ASN A 75 10.84 16.24 -43.09
CA ASN A 75 9.79 16.96 -42.37
C ASN A 75 8.50 16.14 -42.25
N THR A 76 8.08 15.46 -43.32
CA THR A 76 6.89 14.59 -43.25
C THR A 76 7.08 13.43 -42.29
N SER A 77 8.28 12.83 -42.28
CA SER A 77 8.64 11.77 -41.34
C SER A 77 8.58 12.27 -39.89
N LEU A 78 9.19 13.42 -39.61
CA LEU A 78 9.19 14.02 -38.27
C LEU A 78 7.79 14.39 -37.79
N ILE A 79 6.93 14.93 -38.67
CA ILE A 79 5.53 15.22 -38.33
C ILE A 79 4.78 13.94 -37.97
N ASN A 80 4.98 12.86 -38.72
CA ASN A 80 4.34 11.58 -38.44
C ASN A 80 4.82 10.99 -37.10
N SER A 81 6.13 10.99 -36.85
CA SER A 81 6.69 10.54 -35.56
C SER A 81 6.23 11.40 -34.39
N LEU A 82 6.14 12.72 -34.57
CA LEU A 82 5.61 13.62 -33.55
C LEU A 82 4.13 13.32 -33.25
N HIS A 83 3.34 13.05 -34.28
CA HIS A 83 1.94 12.69 -34.11
C HIS A 83 1.79 11.36 -33.35
N GLU A 84 2.53 10.32 -33.74
CA GLU A 84 2.51 9.01 -33.10
C GLU A 84 2.96 9.09 -31.63
N THR A 85 4.07 9.79 -31.35
CA THR A 85 4.55 9.98 -29.99
C THR A 85 3.57 10.77 -29.12
N ASN A 86 2.85 11.74 -29.69
CA ASN A 86 1.78 12.45 -28.97
C ASN A 86 0.61 11.51 -28.62
N LEU A 87 0.17 10.68 -29.55
CA LEU A 87 -0.88 9.69 -29.30
C LEU A 87 -0.48 8.71 -28.20
N ASN A 88 0.73 8.18 -28.27
CA ASN A 88 1.28 7.27 -27.25
C ASN A 88 1.37 7.94 -25.87
N LEU A 89 1.79 9.21 -25.83
CA LEU A 89 1.84 9.98 -24.59
C LEU A 89 0.46 10.24 -24.00
N MET A 90 -0.54 10.55 -24.84
CA MET A 90 -1.92 10.72 -24.41
C MET A 90 -2.52 9.42 -23.89
N GLN A 91 -2.24 8.29 -24.54
CA GLN A 91 -2.63 6.97 -24.06
C GLN A 91 -1.97 6.66 -22.71
N SER A 92 -0.66 6.81 -22.60
CA SER A 92 0.08 6.56 -21.36
C SER A 92 -0.41 7.44 -20.20
N ARG A 93 -0.79 8.69 -20.47
CA ARG A 93 -1.41 9.56 -19.45
C ARG A 93 -2.74 9.00 -18.93
N ARG A 94 -3.59 8.48 -19.82
CA ARG A 94 -4.86 7.87 -19.42
C ARG A 94 -4.64 6.58 -18.62
N GLU A 95 -3.77 5.70 -19.11
CA GLU A 95 -3.42 4.45 -18.41
C GLU A 95 -2.85 4.74 -17.01
N LYS A 96 -2.00 5.76 -16.90
CA LYS A 96 -1.49 6.23 -15.62
C LYS A 96 -2.62 6.67 -14.68
N GLU A 97 -3.54 7.51 -15.16
CA GLU A 97 -4.67 7.99 -14.36
C GLU A 97 -5.59 6.84 -13.92
N GLU A 98 -5.83 5.86 -14.79
CA GLU A 98 -6.60 4.66 -14.45
C GLU A 98 -5.90 3.81 -13.37
N LEU A 99 -4.58 3.64 -13.47
CA LEU A 99 -3.78 2.93 -12.47
C LEU A 99 -3.75 3.66 -11.12
N GLU A 100 -3.59 4.98 -11.12
CA GLU A 100 -3.64 5.80 -9.90
C GLU A 100 -5.01 5.66 -9.22
N ASN A 101 -6.11 5.74 -9.99
CA ASN A 101 -7.46 5.53 -9.48
C ASN A 101 -7.68 4.11 -8.93
N PHE A 102 -7.13 3.10 -9.60
CA PHE A 102 -7.21 1.71 -9.14
C PHE A 102 -6.49 1.52 -7.81
N ILE A 103 -5.25 2.02 -7.69
CA ILE A 103 -4.45 1.96 -6.46
C ILE A 103 -5.15 2.70 -5.32
N GLN A 104 -5.73 3.87 -5.59
CA GLN A 104 -6.46 4.65 -4.60
C GLN A 104 -7.65 3.85 -4.04
N ARG A 105 -8.48 3.28 -4.91
CA ARG A 105 -9.62 2.43 -4.50
C ARG A 105 -9.16 1.18 -3.72
N GLN A 106 -8.06 0.57 -4.14
CA GLN A 106 -7.51 -0.59 -3.44
C GLN A 106 -7.00 -0.22 -2.03
N THR A 107 -6.37 0.95 -1.89
CA THR A 107 -5.93 1.47 -0.59
C THR A 107 -7.11 1.71 0.33
N GLU A 108 -8.14 2.42 -0.16
CA GLU A 108 -9.35 2.73 0.61
C GLU A 108 -10.07 1.45 1.08
N THR A 109 -10.28 0.49 0.18
CA THR A 109 -10.92 -0.79 0.53
C THR A 109 -10.09 -1.59 1.53
N THR A 110 -8.76 -1.60 1.39
CA THR A 110 -7.87 -2.27 2.34
C THR A 110 -7.92 -1.62 3.71
N ASP A 111 -7.93 -0.29 3.78
CA ASP A 111 -8.02 0.46 5.03
C ASP A 111 -9.35 0.23 5.74
N GLU A 112 -10.46 0.13 5.01
CA GLU A 112 -11.76 -0.25 5.56
C GLU A 112 -11.73 -1.66 6.16
N ILE A 113 -11.18 -2.64 5.43
CA ILE A 113 -11.07 -4.03 5.89
C ILE A 113 -10.20 -4.11 7.15
N VAL A 114 -9.04 -3.44 7.14
CA VAL A 114 -8.13 -3.38 8.29
C VAL A 114 -8.82 -2.73 9.49
N SER A 115 -9.59 -1.67 9.28
CA SER A 115 -10.34 -0.99 10.34
C SER A 115 -11.41 -1.90 10.95
N ARG A 116 -12.15 -2.65 10.11
CA ARG A 116 -13.14 -3.66 10.56
C ARG A 116 -12.46 -4.77 11.35
N LEU A 117 -11.35 -5.32 10.85
CA LEU A 117 -10.59 -6.36 11.54
C LEU A 117 -10.07 -5.89 12.91
N LYS A 118 -9.54 -4.66 12.98
CA LYS A 118 -9.11 -4.06 14.25
C LYS A 118 -10.27 -3.95 15.25
N LEU A 119 -11.46 -3.56 14.79
CA LEU A 119 -12.65 -3.50 15.64
C LEU A 119 -13.06 -4.88 16.13
N THR A 120 -13.12 -5.87 15.24
CA THR A 120 -13.45 -7.26 15.59
C THR A 120 -12.48 -7.82 16.62
N VAL A 121 -11.17 -7.63 16.43
CA VAL A 121 -10.14 -8.07 17.39
C VAL A 121 -10.33 -7.39 18.74
N LYS A 122 -10.57 -6.07 18.77
CA LYS A 122 -10.86 -5.36 20.03
C LYS A 122 -12.08 -5.92 20.75
N ASN A 123 -13.15 -6.20 20.01
CA ASN A 123 -14.39 -6.76 20.58
C ASN A 123 -14.17 -8.17 21.12
N LEU A 124 -13.46 -9.03 20.39
CA LEU A 124 -13.12 -10.38 20.84
C LEU A 124 -12.24 -10.36 22.10
N LEU A 125 -11.24 -9.46 22.16
CA LEU A 125 -10.42 -9.28 23.36
C LEU A 125 -11.25 -8.83 24.55
N LYS A 126 -12.20 -7.92 24.34
CA LYS A 126 -13.12 -7.46 25.39
C LYS A 126 -14.00 -8.61 25.89
N GLN A 127 -14.63 -9.35 24.98
CA GLN A 127 -15.47 -10.50 25.31
C GLN A 127 -14.67 -11.60 26.03
N ASN A 128 -13.42 -11.85 25.62
CA ASN A 128 -12.57 -12.83 26.30
C ASN A 128 -12.28 -12.43 27.76
N ARG A 129 -11.98 -11.14 28.00
CA ARG A 129 -11.78 -10.62 29.37
C ARG A 129 -13.04 -10.73 30.23
N GLU A 130 -14.21 -10.43 29.65
CA GLU A 130 -15.50 -10.58 30.34
C GLU A 130 -15.78 -12.05 30.68
N ASN A 131 -15.52 -12.97 29.75
CA ASN A 131 -15.65 -14.41 29.98
C ASN A 131 -14.69 -14.91 31.06
N GLU A 132 -13.43 -14.47 31.05
CA GLU A 132 -12.45 -14.83 32.09
C GLU A 132 -12.88 -14.34 33.48
N ALA A 133 -13.40 -13.12 33.57
CA ALA A 133 -13.93 -12.57 34.82
C ALA A 133 -15.14 -13.36 35.33
N LEU A 134 -16.07 -13.70 34.43
CA LEU A 134 -17.25 -14.50 34.75
C LEU A 134 -16.88 -15.92 35.19
N LEU A 135 -15.91 -16.55 34.51
CA LEU A 135 -15.37 -17.86 34.91
C LEU A 135 -14.72 -17.80 36.29
N ALA A 136 -13.95 -16.76 36.59
CA ALA A 136 -13.33 -16.58 37.90
C ALA A 136 -14.40 -16.41 39.01
N GLN A 137 -15.45 -15.64 38.73
CA GLN A 137 -16.57 -15.46 39.66
C GLN A 137 -17.32 -16.78 39.91
N GLN A 138 -17.61 -17.55 38.86
CA GLN A 138 -18.25 -18.88 39.00
C GLN A 138 -17.38 -19.85 39.79
N LYS A 139 -16.05 -19.84 39.58
CA LYS A 139 -15.11 -20.65 40.37
C LYS A 139 -15.19 -20.27 41.86
N LEU A 140 -15.22 -18.98 42.20
CA LEU A 140 -15.35 -18.53 43.57
C LEU A 140 -16.67 -18.99 44.22
N GLN A 141 -17.80 -18.80 43.53
CA GLN A 141 -19.11 -19.27 44.00
C GLN A 141 -19.15 -20.79 44.20
N SER A 142 -18.51 -21.55 43.30
CA SER A 142 -18.42 -23.00 43.42
C SER A 142 -17.62 -23.43 44.66
N LEU A 143 -16.54 -22.72 44.98
CA LEU A 143 -15.73 -22.95 46.18
C LEU A 143 -16.54 -22.68 47.45
N ASP A 144 -17.28 -21.57 47.50
CA ASP A 144 -18.15 -21.23 48.63
C ASP A 144 -19.22 -22.31 48.86
N LEU A 145 -19.86 -22.79 47.80
CA LEU A 145 -20.83 -23.89 47.88
C LEU A 145 -20.20 -25.18 48.41
N ILE A 146 -18.96 -25.51 48.00
CA ILE A 146 -18.23 -26.66 48.52
C ILE A 146 -17.95 -26.49 50.03
N PHE A 147 -17.54 -25.29 50.46
CA PHE A 147 -17.33 -24.99 51.87
C PHE A 147 -18.62 -25.13 52.68
N GLN A 148 -19.72 -24.54 52.23
CA GLN A 148 -21.03 -24.66 52.88
C GLN A 148 -21.48 -26.12 53.00
N LYS A 149 -21.33 -26.91 51.92
CA LYS A 149 -21.66 -28.34 51.94
C LYS A 149 -20.82 -29.10 52.95
N LYS A 150 -19.50 -28.88 52.98
CA LYS A 150 -18.60 -29.54 53.95
C LYS A 150 -18.95 -29.16 55.39
N TYR A 151 -19.23 -27.88 55.63
CA TYR A 151 -19.65 -27.40 56.95
C TYR A 151 -20.94 -28.08 57.41
N LEU A 152 -21.97 -28.12 56.55
CA LEU A 152 -23.23 -28.80 56.84
C LEU A 152 -23.05 -30.30 57.09
N VAL A 153 -22.16 -30.97 56.35
CA VAL A 153 -21.86 -32.40 56.59
C VAL A 153 -21.22 -32.60 57.97
N LEU A 154 -20.24 -31.76 58.34
CA LEU A 154 -19.61 -31.80 59.66
C LEU A 154 -20.61 -31.52 60.79
N GLU A 155 -21.46 -30.51 60.63
CA GLU A 155 -22.51 -30.19 61.62
C GLU A 155 -23.51 -31.35 61.74
N ASN A 156 -23.94 -31.94 60.63
CA ASN A 156 -24.82 -33.11 60.64
C ASN A 156 -24.16 -34.34 61.29
N GLN A 157 -22.86 -34.55 61.07
CA GLN A 157 -22.11 -35.62 61.75
C GLN A 157 -22.07 -35.37 63.26
N ALA A 158 -21.69 -34.17 63.69
CA ALA A 158 -21.68 -33.79 65.11
C ALA A 158 -23.08 -33.89 65.75
N LEU A 159 -24.14 -33.54 65.03
CA LEU A 159 -25.53 -33.70 65.48
C LEU A 159 -25.92 -35.18 65.60
N LYS A 160 -25.53 -36.04 64.65
CA LYS A 160 -25.76 -37.49 64.73
C LYS A 160 -25.02 -38.11 65.91
N GLU A 161 -23.76 -37.75 66.12
CA GLU A 161 -22.98 -38.18 67.27
C GLU A 161 -23.63 -37.73 68.59
N ARG A 162 -24.11 -36.48 68.67
CA ARG A 162 -24.89 -35.99 69.82
C ARG A 162 -26.23 -36.70 70.00
N SER A 163 -26.87 -37.11 68.92
CA SER A 163 -28.17 -37.81 68.97
C SER A 163 -28.03 -39.28 69.33
N GLN A 164 -26.87 -39.89 69.05
CA GLN A 164 -26.49 -41.22 69.55
C GLN A 164 -26.14 -41.20 71.05
N LEU A 165 -25.99 -40.01 71.64
CA LEU A 165 -25.69 -39.76 73.06
C LEU A 165 -26.92 -39.35 73.90
N ASP A 166 -28.16 -39.45 73.40
CA ASP A 166 -29.37 -39.20 74.21
C ASP A 166 -29.62 -40.44 75.13
N ASP A 167 -29.08 -40.52 76.35
CA ASP A 167 -29.66 -40.03 77.62
C ASP A 167 -30.68 -38.86 77.54
N PRO A 168 -31.66 -38.79 78.45
CA PRO A 168 -32.86 -37.97 78.26
C PRO A 168 -32.57 -36.46 78.18
N ILE A 169 -32.91 -35.90 77.01
CA ILE A 169 -33.03 -34.49 76.59
C ILE A 169 -32.87 -33.42 77.71
N PRO A 170 -31.81 -32.60 77.69
CA PRO A 170 -31.66 -31.47 78.59
C PRO A 170 -32.41 -30.21 78.11
N PRO A 171 -32.85 -29.32 79.02
CA PRO A 171 -33.77 -28.19 78.77
C PRO A 171 -33.26 -27.11 77.78
N LEU A 172 -32.00 -27.13 77.38
CA LEU A 172 -31.41 -26.14 76.45
C LEU A 172 -31.98 -26.20 75.02
N LYS A 173 -32.41 -27.39 74.54
CA LYS A 173 -32.98 -27.55 73.19
C LYS A 173 -34.32 -26.77 73.05
N LYS A 174 -35.10 -26.65 74.13
CA LYS A 174 -36.36 -25.88 74.15
C LYS A 174 -36.10 -24.37 74.01
N TRP A 175 -35.09 -23.86 74.71
CA TRP A 175 -34.70 -22.45 74.59
C TRP A 175 -34.19 -22.09 73.20
N ARG A 176 -33.40 -22.97 72.59
CA ARG A 176 -32.94 -22.77 71.20
C ARG A 176 -34.09 -22.77 70.21
N ALA A 177 -35.06 -23.67 70.35
CA ALA A 177 -36.25 -23.67 69.51
C ALA A 177 -37.06 -22.36 69.67
N CYS A 178 -37.22 -21.86 70.90
CA CYS A 178 -37.86 -20.56 71.16
C CYS A 178 -37.08 -19.40 70.53
N VAL A 179 -35.74 -19.39 70.61
CA VAL A 179 -34.91 -18.33 70.01
C VAL A 179 -35.00 -18.35 68.48
N TYR A 180 -34.96 -19.52 67.85
CA TYR A 180 -35.14 -19.63 66.40
C TYR A 180 -36.55 -19.23 65.95
N ALA A 181 -37.58 -19.54 66.74
CA ALA A 181 -38.94 -19.08 66.49
C ALA A 181 -39.07 -17.55 66.58
N ILE A 182 -38.42 -16.92 67.55
CA ILE A 182 -38.38 -15.46 67.70
C ILE A 182 -37.65 -14.81 66.51
N ILE A 183 -36.51 -15.35 66.09
CA ILE A 183 -35.75 -14.85 64.93
C ILE A 183 -36.57 -14.98 63.63
N ALA A 184 -37.28 -16.10 63.45
CA ALA A 184 -38.15 -16.31 62.30
C ALA A 184 -39.33 -15.31 62.27
N LEU A 185 -39.97 -15.07 63.42
CA LEU A 185 -41.02 -14.05 63.55
C LEU A 185 -40.49 -12.64 63.27
N GLN A 186 -39.29 -12.32 63.75
CA GLN A 186 -38.67 -11.01 63.54
C GLN A 186 -38.36 -10.78 62.05
N ARG A 187 -37.89 -11.80 61.33
CA ARG A 187 -37.70 -11.74 59.87
C ARG A 187 -39.01 -11.63 59.10
N PHE A 188 -40.06 -12.31 59.55
CA PHE A 188 -41.37 -12.24 58.92
C PHE A 188 -41.99 -10.84 59.08
N LEU A 189 -41.87 -10.24 60.27
CA LEU A 189 -42.34 -8.88 60.54
C LEU A 189 -41.51 -7.81 59.79
N SER A 190 -40.20 -7.97 59.69
CA SER A 190 -39.37 -7.03 58.90
C SER A 190 -39.71 -7.09 57.40
N PHE A 191 -40.10 -8.27 56.90
CA PHE A 191 -40.51 -8.44 55.50
C PHE A 191 -41.91 -7.86 55.25
N SER A 192 -42.82 -7.95 56.23
CA SER A 192 -44.18 -7.37 56.15
C SER A 192 -44.21 -5.84 56.23
N ASN A 193 -43.24 -5.20 56.89
CA ASN A 193 -43.15 -3.74 57.01
C ASN A 193 -42.35 -3.07 55.86
N SER A 194 -41.86 -3.84 54.89
CA SER A 194 -41.10 -3.35 53.73
C SER A 194 -41.93 -3.31 52.43
N ASN A 195 -43.26 -3.45 52.53
CA ASN A 195 -44.27 -3.16 51.50
C ASN A 195 -45.16 -2.01 51.98
#